data_AF-A0A2J7ZJG8-F1
#
_entry.id   AF-A0A2J7ZJG8-F1
#
_cell.length_a   1.000
_cell.length_b   1.000
_cell.length_c   1.000
_cell.angle_alpha   90.00
_cell.angle_beta   90.00
_cell.angle_gamma   90.00
#
_symmetry.space_group_name_H-M   'P 1'
#
loop_
_entity.id
_entity.type
_entity.pdbx_description
1 polymer ?
#
loop_
_entity_poly.entity_id
_entity_poly.type
_entity_poly.pdbx_seq_one_letter_code
_entity_poly.pdbx_strand_id
1 'polypeptide(L)'
;MNQDPPAASILKWFHASNTGTPKVSTTNDRASLLDKYLSCTDFTHIRTSAANCHEDVSACSHCKSASRTAMIQDGYMFCNNCFTVEYILVDHDKPSYKDPPKEITYFAYKRINHFNEWLNTVQGKETTLIPDEMFDKILLELKKLRITNLSELSNTKMKDILKKLRPEGGSRYYEHIPHIITKLNGLPTPHLPPELEERLRHMFCQIQVPFLKHACALNPARKNFLSYSYVLNKFMQLLEKDQYLSSFPLLTPTLGARVQEAMPVLVSCAC
;
A
#
# COMPACT_ATOMS: atom_id res chain seq x y z
N MET A 1 14.47 64.46 -17.86
CA MET A 1 14.27 63.44 -16.81
C MET A 1 13.05 62.62 -17.20
N ASN A 2 13.24 61.58 -18.02
CA ASN A 2 12.17 60.65 -18.38
C ASN A 2 12.21 59.50 -17.38
N GLN A 3 11.13 59.32 -16.63
CA GLN A 3 10.88 58.11 -15.85
C GLN A 3 9.85 57.28 -16.62
N ASP A 4 10.25 56.07 -17.02
CA ASP A 4 9.36 55.09 -17.63
C ASP A 4 8.32 54.61 -16.60
N PRO A 5 7.05 54.35 -17.00
CA PRO A 5 6.05 53.77 -16.12
C PRO A 5 6.25 52.25 -15.92
N PRO A 6 5.81 51.68 -14.78
CA PRO A 6 6.09 50.29 -14.44
C PRO A 6 5.22 49.33 -15.28
N ALA A 7 5.85 48.28 -15.80
CA ALA A 7 5.19 47.22 -16.56
C ALA A 7 4.06 46.56 -15.76
N ALA A 8 2.83 46.67 -16.26
CA ALA A 8 1.69 45.91 -15.76
C ALA A 8 1.92 44.41 -16.04
N SER A 9 1.81 43.57 -15.01
CA SER A 9 1.99 42.11 -15.11
C SER A 9 0.94 41.49 -16.05
N ILE A 10 1.40 40.65 -16.98
CA ILE A 10 0.62 39.84 -17.92
C ILE A 10 -0.52 39.05 -17.22
N LEU A 11 -0.37 38.73 -15.93
CA LEU A 11 -1.40 38.07 -15.14
C LEU A 11 -2.70 38.88 -15.02
N LYS A 12 -2.64 40.22 -14.99
CA LYS A 12 -3.86 41.06 -14.93
C LYS A 12 -4.70 40.97 -16.21
N TRP A 13 -4.10 40.64 -17.35
CA TRP A 13 -4.81 40.50 -18.62
C TRP A 13 -5.59 39.18 -18.69
N PHE A 14 -5.00 38.07 -18.24
CA PHE A 14 -5.67 36.76 -18.26
C PHE A 14 -6.86 36.67 -17.29
N HIS A 15 -6.83 37.37 -16.16
CA HIS A 15 -7.94 37.35 -15.20
C HIS A 15 -9.11 38.29 -15.57
N ALA A 16 -8.93 39.20 -16.53
CA ALA A 16 -9.99 40.08 -17.02
C ALA A 16 -10.92 39.41 -18.04
N SER A 17 -10.54 38.24 -18.58
CA SER A 17 -11.35 37.51 -19.57
C SER A 17 -12.45 36.63 -18.93
N ASN A 18 -12.54 36.57 -17.60
CA ASN A 18 -13.41 35.61 -16.92
C ASN A 18 -14.47 36.25 -16.02
N THR A 19 -15.02 37.39 -16.43
CA THR A 19 -16.19 37.99 -15.77
C THR A 19 -17.32 38.29 -16.77
N GLY A 20 -18.27 37.36 -16.84
CA GLY A 20 -19.70 37.62 -17.03
C GLY A 20 -20.26 37.52 -18.44
N THR A 21 -21.22 36.61 -18.67
CA THR A 21 -22.65 36.96 -18.85
C THR A 21 -23.53 35.69 -18.96
N PRO A 22 -24.80 35.74 -18.53
CA PRO A 22 -25.77 34.66 -18.71
C PRO A 22 -26.48 34.81 -20.07
N LYS A 23 -26.49 33.76 -20.93
CA LYS A 23 -27.34 33.76 -22.14
C LYS A 23 -27.85 32.36 -22.52
N VAL A 24 -29.14 32.19 -22.25
CA VAL A 24 -30.23 31.65 -23.10
C VAL A 24 -29.84 30.82 -24.34
N SER A 25 -30.49 29.67 -24.41
CA SER A 25 -30.64 28.70 -25.50
C SER A 25 -30.89 29.29 -26.91
N THR A 26 -30.07 28.92 -27.90
CA THR A 26 -30.51 28.19 -29.12
C THR A 26 -29.31 27.68 -29.96
N THR A 27 -29.50 26.47 -30.51
CA THR A 27 -28.82 25.83 -31.68
C THR A 27 -27.36 25.34 -31.56
N ASN A 28 -27.22 24.02 -31.40
CA ASN A 28 -26.08 23.12 -31.66
C ASN A 28 -24.67 23.64 -31.36
N ASP A 29 -24.20 23.32 -30.15
CA ASP A 29 -22.80 23.38 -29.80
C ASP A 29 -21.94 22.51 -30.76
N ARG A 30 -20.76 23.01 -31.13
CA ARG A 30 -19.82 22.32 -32.01
C ARG A 30 -19.43 20.94 -31.46
N ALA A 31 -19.41 20.82 -30.14
CA ALA A 31 -19.17 19.55 -29.46
C ALA A 31 -20.28 18.52 -29.74
N SER A 32 -21.55 18.93 -29.78
CA SER A 32 -22.68 18.01 -30.00
C SER A 32 -22.75 17.52 -31.45
N LEU A 33 -22.40 18.39 -32.41
CA LEU A 33 -22.29 18.00 -33.82
C LEU A 33 -21.15 17.03 -34.08
N LEU A 34 -20.01 17.23 -33.41
CA LEU A 34 -18.86 16.33 -33.50
C LEU A 34 -19.17 14.96 -32.89
N ASP A 35 -19.78 14.91 -31.71
CA ASP A 35 -20.20 13.66 -31.05
C ASP A 35 -21.19 12.88 -31.92
N LYS A 36 -22.15 13.57 -32.57
CA LYS A 36 -23.11 12.93 -33.48
C LYS A 36 -22.44 12.36 -34.72
N TYR A 37 -21.55 13.13 -35.36
CA TYR A 37 -20.81 12.68 -36.54
C TYR A 37 -19.94 11.46 -36.24
N LEU A 38 -19.16 11.51 -35.15
CA LEU A 38 -18.29 10.40 -34.74
C LEU A 38 -19.12 9.15 -34.40
N SER A 39 -20.29 9.31 -33.76
CA SER A 39 -21.17 8.17 -33.45
C SER A 39 -21.75 7.44 -34.66
N CYS A 40 -21.74 8.05 -35.85
CA CYS A 40 -22.22 7.42 -37.09
C CYS A 40 -21.08 6.92 -37.99
N THR A 41 -19.85 7.38 -37.76
CA THR A 41 -18.70 7.13 -38.66
C THR A 41 -17.61 6.28 -38.03
N ASP A 42 -17.54 6.25 -36.69
CA ASP A 42 -16.55 5.49 -35.94
C ASP A 42 -17.26 4.52 -34.98
N PHE A 43 -17.08 3.22 -35.22
CA PHE A 43 -17.66 2.14 -34.40
C PHE A 43 -17.06 2.06 -32.99
N THR A 44 -15.96 2.76 -32.72
CA THR A 44 -15.28 2.80 -31.42
C THR A 44 -15.57 4.07 -30.62
N HIS A 45 -16.31 5.02 -31.19
CA HIS A 45 -16.65 6.27 -30.52
C HIS A 45 -17.71 6.06 -29.43
N ILE A 46 -17.32 6.25 -28.17
CA ILE A 46 -18.21 6.17 -27.01
C ILE A 46 -18.94 7.50 -26.89
N ARG A 47 -20.28 7.49 -27.04
CA ARG A 47 -21.11 8.69 -26.91
C ARG A 47 -20.93 9.34 -25.54
N THR A 48 -20.57 10.62 -25.53
CA THR A 48 -20.48 11.42 -24.28
C THR A 48 -21.84 11.56 -23.60
N SER A 49 -22.92 11.42 -24.38
CA SER A 49 -24.31 11.44 -23.92
C SER A 49 -24.82 10.11 -23.35
N ALA A 50 -23.96 9.11 -23.13
CA ALA A 50 -24.36 7.88 -22.44
C ALA A 50 -24.83 8.10 -20.98
N ALA A 51 -24.58 9.28 -20.40
CA ALA A 51 -25.20 9.69 -19.13
C ALA A 51 -26.68 10.09 -19.27
N ASN A 52 -27.16 10.35 -20.50
CA ASN A 52 -28.54 10.75 -20.80
C ASN A 52 -29.29 9.75 -21.69
N CYS A 53 -28.70 8.59 -22.02
CA CYS A 53 -29.49 7.44 -22.45
C CYS A 53 -30.01 6.68 -21.23
N HIS A 54 -30.82 7.36 -20.41
CA HIS A 54 -31.95 6.68 -19.78
C HIS A 54 -32.92 6.31 -20.92
N GLU A 55 -32.57 5.35 -21.76
CA GLU A 55 -33.62 4.39 -22.08
C GLU A 55 -33.97 3.80 -20.73
N ASP A 56 -35.20 4.01 -20.28
CA ASP A 56 -35.72 3.46 -19.04
C ASP A 56 -35.46 1.94 -19.02
N VAL A 57 -34.28 1.53 -18.51
CA VAL A 57 -33.94 0.14 -18.22
C VAL A 57 -34.97 -0.45 -17.24
N SER A 58 -35.73 0.43 -16.58
CA SER A 58 -36.87 0.12 -15.73
C SER A 58 -38.09 -0.45 -16.48
N ALA A 59 -38.26 -0.15 -17.77
CA ALA A 59 -39.47 -0.50 -18.52
C ALA A 59 -39.27 -1.72 -19.43
N CYS A 60 -40.29 -2.56 -19.56
CA CYS A 60 -40.28 -3.71 -20.45
C CYS A 60 -40.19 -3.26 -21.92
N SER A 61 -39.32 -3.87 -22.74
CA SER A 61 -39.20 -3.53 -24.17
C SER A 61 -40.52 -3.67 -24.94
N HIS A 62 -41.34 -4.66 -24.58
CA HIS A 62 -42.58 -5.02 -25.27
C HIS A 62 -43.80 -4.22 -24.79
N CYS A 63 -44.13 -4.26 -23.49
CA CYS A 63 -45.34 -3.61 -22.98
C CYS A 63 -45.10 -2.28 -22.24
N LYS A 64 -43.83 -1.84 -22.15
CA LYS A 64 -43.41 -0.61 -21.44
C LYS A 64 -43.81 -0.53 -19.98
N SER A 65 -44.27 -1.63 -19.38
CA SER A 65 -44.55 -1.73 -17.94
C SER A 65 -43.26 -1.69 -17.14
N ALA A 66 -43.28 -0.95 -16.03
CA ALA A 66 -42.19 -0.90 -15.05
C ALA A 66 -42.16 -2.13 -14.12
N SER A 67 -43.18 -2.99 -14.17
CA SER A 67 -43.24 -4.19 -13.32
C SER A 67 -42.43 -5.33 -13.91
N ARG A 68 -41.20 -5.49 -13.40
CA ARG A 68 -40.22 -6.48 -13.85
C ARG A 68 -39.54 -7.14 -12.65
N THR A 69 -39.18 -8.40 -12.80
CA THR A 69 -38.44 -9.18 -11.80
C THR A 69 -37.11 -9.64 -12.42
N ALA A 70 -36.00 -9.42 -11.72
CA ALA A 70 -34.66 -9.79 -12.18
C ALA A 70 -34.17 -11.08 -11.51
N MET A 71 -33.79 -12.07 -12.32
CA MET A 71 -33.10 -13.29 -11.92
C MET A 71 -31.60 -13.10 -12.14
N ILE A 72 -30.96 -12.42 -11.19
CA ILE A 72 -29.55 -12.01 -11.29
C ILE A 72 -28.61 -13.22 -11.43
N GLN A 73 -28.91 -14.33 -10.73
CA GLN A 73 -28.11 -15.56 -10.78
C GLN A 73 -28.12 -16.22 -12.16
N ASP A 74 -29.21 -16.05 -12.90
CA ASP A 74 -29.42 -16.66 -14.21
C ASP A 74 -29.18 -15.67 -15.37
N GLY A 75 -28.84 -14.40 -15.07
CA GLY A 75 -28.51 -13.39 -16.06
C GLY A 75 -29.70 -12.94 -16.93
N TYR A 76 -30.93 -12.99 -16.41
CA TYR A 76 -32.11 -12.50 -17.13
C TYR A 76 -33.11 -11.78 -16.23
N MET A 77 -33.99 -11.00 -16.84
CA MET A 77 -35.12 -10.36 -16.18
C MET A 77 -36.38 -10.59 -17.01
N PHE A 78 -37.53 -10.72 -16.35
CA PHE A 78 -38.80 -10.92 -17.04
C PHE A 78 -39.84 -9.89 -16.59
N CYS A 79 -40.74 -9.53 -17.51
CA CYS A 79 -41.86 -8.65 -17.20
C CYS A 79 -42.98 -9.43 -16.51
N ASN A 80 -43.52 -8.89 -15.41
CA ASN A 80 -44.60 -9.53 -14.67
C ASN A 80 -45.98 -9.40 -15.37
N ASN A 81 -46.08 -8.57 -16.42
CA ASN A 81 -47.33 -8.29 -17.12
C ASN A 81 -47.47 -9.06 -18.46
N CYS A 82 -46.40 -9.09 -19.26
CA CYS A 82 -46.42 -9.75 -20.58
C CYS A 82 -45.40 -10.90 -20.70
N PHE A 83 -44.71 -11.24 -19.61
CA PHE A 83 -43.76 -12.36 -19.53
C PHE A 83 -42.60 -12.30 -20.53
N THR A 84 -42.33 -11.14 -21.15
CA THR A 84 -41.16 -10.92 -21.99
C THR A 84 -39.89 -11.07 -21.16
N VAL A 85 -38.97 -11.90 -21.65
CA VAL A 85 -37.66 -12.17 -21.04
C VAL A 85 -36.60 -11.36 -21.78
N GLU A 86 -35.73 -10.69 -21.01
CA GLU A 86 -34.58 -9.96 -21.51
C GLU A 86 -33.34 -10.42 -20.75
N TYR A 87 -32.28 -10.77 -21.47
CA TYR A 87 -31.00 -11.14 -20.88
C TYR A 87 -30.23 -9.89 -20.46
N ILE A 88 -29.63 -9.94 -19.28
CA ILE A 88 -28.88 -8.84 -18.69
C ILE A 88 -27.44 -9.27 -18.45
N LEU A 89 -26.50 -8.35 -18.72
CA LEU A 89 -25.12 -8.49 -18.29
C LEU A 89 -25.02 -8.13 -16.81
N VAL A 90 -24.70 -9.11 -15.98
CA VAL A 90 -24.45 -8.92 -14.55
C VAL A 90 -22.94 -8.85 -14.36
N ASP A 91 -22.43 -7.65 -14.07
CA ASP A 91 -21.05 -7.48 -13.64
C ASP A 91 -20.95 -7.79 -12.15
N HIS A 92 -20.16 -8.82 -11.79
CA HIS A 92 -19.90 -9.15 -10.40
C HIS A 92 -18.66 -8.40 -9.94
N ASP A 93 -18.82 -7.51 -8.96
CA ASP A 93 -17.73 -6.75 -8.32
C ASP A 93 -16.67 -7.62 -7.59
N LYS A 94 -16.82 -8.96 -7.62
CA LYS A 94 -15.80 -9.91 -7.16
C LYS A 94 -14.85 -10.22 -8.31
N PRO A 95 -13.55 -9.88 -8.20
CA PRO A 95 -12.59 -10.21 -9.25
C PRO A 95 -12.54 -11.72 -9.46
N SER A 96 -12.62 -12.12 -10.73
CA SER A 96 -12.39 -13.50 -11.14
C SER A 96 -10.98 -13.91 -10.73
N TYR A 97 -10.80 -15.16 -10.30
CA TYR A 97 -9.51 -15.73 -9.85
C TYR A 97 -8.38 -15.63 -10.90
N LYS A 98 -8.72 -15.24 -12.14
CA LYS A 98 -7.78 -15.07 -13.27
C LYS A 98 -7.30 -13.63 -13.50
N ASP A 99 -7.87 -12.63 -12.82
CA ASP A 99 -7.41 -11.25 -12.98
C ASP A 99 -6.19 -10.98 -12.09
N PRO A 100 -5.12 -10.37 -12.62
CA PRO A 100 -3.97 -10.00 -11.82
C PRO A 100 -4.44 -9.04 -10.70
N PRO A 101 -4.00 -9.26 -9.44
CA PRO A 101 -4.53 -8.50 -8.32
C PRO A 101 -4.28 -6.99 -8.49
N LYS A 102 -5.31 -6.16 -8.21
CA LYS A 102 -5.22 -4.68 -8.21
C LYS A 102 -3.94 -4.25 -7.48
N GLU A 103 -3.18 -3.28 -8.01
CA GLU A 103 -1.85 -2.87 -7.53
C GLU A 103 -1.70 -2.75 -5.99
N ILE A 104 -2.77 -2.33 -5.29
CA ILE A 104 -2.85 -2.24 -3.83
C ILE A 104 -2.52 -3.57 -3.13
N THR A 105 -3.01 -4.68 -3.67
CA THR A 105 -2.79 -6.03 -3.12
C THR A 105 -1.37 -6.53 -3.38
N TYR A 106 -0.75 -6.15 -4.50
CA TYR A 106 0.65 -6.46 -4.81
C TYR A 106 1.60 -5.77 -3.82
N PHE A 107 1.36 -4.49 -3.49
CA PHE A 107 2.14 -3.78 -2.47
C PHE A 107 1.93 -4.33 -1.06
N ALA A 108 0.70 -4.75 -0.73
CA ALA A 108 0.42 -5.41 0.55
C ALA A 108 1.16 -6.75 0.66
N TYR A 109 1.16 -7.56 -0.41
CA TYR A 109 1.88 -8.84 -0.50
C TYR A 109 3.40 -8.67 -0.32
N LYS A 110 4.02 -7.63 -0.91
CA LYS A 110 5.45 -7.39 -0.73
C LYS A 110 5.80 -6.98 0.71
N ARG A 111 4.95 -6.19 1.36
CA ARG A 111 5.19 -5.70 2.73
C ARG A 111 5.00 -6.79 3.78
N ILE A 112 4.00 -7.66 3.62
CA ILE A 112 3.78 -8.77 4.55
C ILE A 112 4.95 -9.75 4.54
N ASN A 113 5.60 -9.97 3.39
CA ASN A 113 6.80 -10.82 3.33
C ASN A 113 7.95 -10.28 4.17
N HIS A 114 8.26 -8.98 4.03
CA HIS A 114 9.29 -8.35 4.86
C HIS A 114 8.92 -8.29 6.34
N PHE A 115 7.63 -8.18 6.66
CA PHE A 115 7.16 -8.32 8.04
C PHE A 115 7.41 -9.73 8.60
N ASN A 116 7.15 -10.77 7.79
CA ASN A 116 7.39 -12.16 8.16
C ASN A 116 8.89 -12.46 8.33
N GLU A 117 9.74 -11.91 7.47
CA GLU A 117 11.20 -11.97 7.61
C GLU A 117 11.66 -11.33 8.93
N TRP A 118 11.07 -10.19 9.31
CA TRP A 118 11.31 -9.55 10.60
C TRP A 118 10.91 -10.43 11.79
N LEU A 119 9.74 -11.07 11.74
CA LEU A 119 9.28 -12.01 12.76
C LEU A 119 10.23 -13.20 12.91
N ASN A 120 10.73 -13.74 11.80
CA ASN A 120 11.67 -14.85 11.81
C ASN A 120 13.03 -14.44 12.38
N THR A 121 13.55 -13.28 11.94
CA THR A 121 14.83 -12.73 12.40
C THR A 121 14.82 -12.50 13.92
N VAL A 122 13.77 -11.87 14.44
CA VAL A 122 13.67 -11.57 15.89
C VAL A 122 13.61 -12.82 16.74
N GLN A 123 12.91 -13.86 16.27
CA GLN A 123 12.79 -15.12 16.99
C GLN A 123 13.99 -16.05 16.77
N GLY A 124 14.93 -15.69 15.90
CA GLY A 124 16.03 -16.56 15.50
C GLY A 124 15.59 -17.79 14.70
N LYS A 125 14.39 -17.76 14.09
CA LYS A 125 13.83 -18.84 13.26
C LYS A 125 14.44 -18.89 11.85
N GLU A 126 15.58 -18.25 11.65
CA GLU A 126 16.30 -18.32 10.40
C GLU A 126 16.94 -19.71 10.26
N THR A 127 16.58 -20.43 9.20
CA THR A 127 16.97 -21.83 8.98
C THR A 127 18.33 -21.98 8.32
N THR A 128 18.99 -20.87 7.95
CA THR A 128 20.27 -20.92 7.27
C THR A 128 21.36 -21.43 8.19
N LEU A 129 21.90 -22.61 7.86
CA LEU A 129 23.05 -23.19 8.55
C LEU A 129 24.33 -22.52 8.03
N ILE A 130 24.85 -21.60 8.83
CA ILE A 130 26.17 -21.00 8.57
C ILE A 130 27.24 -21.96 9.13
N PRO A 131 28.20 -22.42 8.32
CA PRO A 131 29.24 -23.36 8.76
C PRO A 131 30.05 -22.81 9.94
N ASP A 132 30.41 -23.68 10.90
CA ASP A 132 31.17 -23.29 12.09
C ASP A 132 32.54 -22.68 11.72
N GLU A 133 33.18 -23.18 10.65
CA GLU A 133 34.41 -22.60 10.11
C GLU A 133 34.28 -21.11 9.77
N MET A 134 33.09 -20.66 9.34
CA MET A 134 32.84 -19.25 9.05
C MET A 134 32.73 -18.44 10.35
N PHE A 135 32.11 -18.99 11.40
CA PHE A 135 32.08 -18.35 12.71
C PHE A 135 33.48 -18.23 13.30
N ASP A 136 34.32 -19.26 13.19
CA ASP A 136 35.70 -19.22 13.66
C ASP A 136 36.50 -18.10 12.98
N LYS A 137 36.33 -17.93 11.67
CA LYS A 137 36.95 -16.84 10.90
C LYS A 137 36.46 -15.47 11.33
N ILE A 138 35.15 -15.33 11.57
CA ILE A 138 34.56 -14.08 12.08
C ILE A 138 35.14 -13.76 13.46
N LEU A 139 35.25 -14.75 14.36
CA LEU A 139 35.85 -14.60 15.68
C LEU A 139 37.32 -14.18 15.60
N LEU A 140 38.09 -14.74 14.65
CA LEU A 140 39.47 -14.31 14.41
C LEU A 140 39.56 -12.86 13.95
N GLU A 141 38.69 -12.41 13.05
CA GLU A 141 38.64 -11.00 12.62
C GLU A 141 38.21 -10.05 13.76
N LEU A 142 37.25 -10.46 14.59
CA LEU A 142 36.85 -9.70 15.79
C LEU A 142 38.02 -9.55 16.77
N LYS A 143 38.79 -10.62 16.98
CA LYS A 143 39.99 -10.61 17.81
C LYS A 143 41.07 -9.67 17.26
N LYS A 144 41.30 -9.65 15.94
CA LYS A 144 42.23 -8.70 15.28
C LYS A 144 41.81 -7.25 15.49
N LEU A 145 40.50 -6.98 15.49
CA LEU A 145 39.93 -5.65 15.74
C LEU A 145 39.87 -5.28 17.24
N ARG A 146 40.29 -6.17 18.14
CA ARG A 146 40.23 -6.01 19.61
C ARG A 146 38.82 -5.69 20.13
N ILE A 147 37.79 -6.20 19.46
CA ILE A 147 36.41 -6.07 19.91
C ILE A 147 36.18 -7.12 21.00
N THR A 148 36.12 -6.68 22.25
CA THR A 148 35.85 -7.54 23.42
C THR A 148 34.38 -7.58 23.77
N ASN A 149 33.64 -6.50 23.51
CA ASN A 149 32.21 -6.41 23.76
C ASN A 149 31.42 -6.77 22.50
N LEU A 150 30.93 -8.03 22.44
CA LEU A 150 30.11 -8.51 21.32
C LEU A 150 28.76 -7.81 21.25
N SER A 151 28.23 -7.33 22.38
CA SER A 151 26.92 -6.66 22.43
C SER A 151 26.87 -5.33 21.66
N GLU A 152 28.02 -4.74 21.35
CA GLU A 152 28.14 -3.49 20.56
C GLU A 152 28.35 -3.74 19.05
N LEU A 153 28.24 -4.99 18.59
CA LEU A 153 28.34 -5.31 17.17
C LEU A 153 27.13 -4.76 16.40
N SER A 154 27.40 -3.75 15.57
CA SER A 154 26.41 -3.23 14.62
C SER A 154 26.37 -4.06 13.33
N ASN A 155 25.23 -4.04 12.65
CA ASN A 155 25.08 -4.63 11.32
C ASN A 155 26.13 -4.12 10.32
N THR A 156 26.50 -2.84 10.41
CA THR A 156 27.56 -2.21 9.60
C THR A 156 28.93 -2.83 9.85
N LYS A 157 29.34 -2.94 11.12
CA LYS A 157 30.64 -3.55 11.47
C LYS A 157 30.72 -5.00 11.02
N MET A 158 29.64 -5.77 11.21
CA MET A 158 29.60 -7.16 10.76
C MET A 158 29.70 -7.28 9.23
N LYS A 159 29.04 -6.37 8.49
CA LYS A 159 29.18 -6.30 7.03
C LYS A 159 30.63 -6.05 6.60
N ASP A 160 31.34 -5.16 7.30
CA ASP A 160 32.76 -4.88 7.02
C ASP A 160 33.66 -6.07 7.29
N ILE A 161 33.39 -6.85 8.34
CA ILE A 161 34.09 -8.10 8.64
C ILE A 161 33.84 -9.13 7.53
N LEU A 162 32.58 -9.37 7.16
CA LEU A 162 32.23 -10.30 6.08
C LEU A 162 32.81 -9.88 4.73
N LYS A 163 32.99 -8.57 4.49
CA LYS A 163 33.65 -8.04 3.30
C LYS A 163 35.13 -8.38 3.26
N LYS A 164 35.83 -8.41 4.41
CA LYS A 164 37.22 -8.88 4.49
C LYS A 164 37.32 -10.39 4.24
N LEU A 165 36.34 -11.15 4.71
CA LEU A 165 36.22 -12.60 4.48
C LEU A 165 35.65 -12.97 3.10
N ARG A 166 35.53 -12.00 2.18
CA ARG A 166 35.04 -12.24 0.81
C ARG A 166 35.82 -13.32 0.06
N PRO A 167 37.16 -13.41 0.12
CA PRO A 167 37.92 -14.49 -0.54
C PRO A 167 37.50 -15.90 -0.07
N GLU A 168 36.95 -15.99 1.14
CA GLU A 168 36.55 -17.24 1.80
C GLU A 168 35.04 -17.49 1.72
N GLY A 169 34.32 -16.68 0.92
CA GLY A 169 32.89 -16.80 0.68
C GLY A 169 31.99 -16.01 1.64
N GLY A 170 32.55 -15.05 2.40
CA GLY A 170 31.81 -14.21 3.35
C GLY A 170 30.67 -13.39 2.75
N SER A 171 30.71 -13.10 1.44
CA SER A 171 29.66 -12.34 0.75
C SER A 171 28.30 -13.04 0.68
N ARG A 172 28.27 -14.36 0.85
CA ARG A 172 27.02 -15.15 0.82
C ARG A 172 26.16 -14.91 2.07
N TYR A 173 26.74 -14.37 3.15
CA TYR A 173 26.08 -14.25 4.44
C TYR A 173 25.64 -12.81 4.77
N TYR A 174 25.65 -11.90 3.79
CA TYR A 174 25.23 -10.51 4.03
C TYR A 174 23.77 -10.38 4.47
N GLU A 175 22.90 -11.26 3.99
CA GLU A 175 21.48 -11.29 4.37
C GLU A 175 21.30 -11.82 5.80
N HIS A 176 22.22 -12.69 6.24
CA HIS A 176 22.19 -13.36 7.54
C HIS A 176 22.99 -12.62 8.63
N ILE A 177 23.38 -11.36 8.39
CA ILE A 177 24.13 -10.56 9.37
C ILE A 177 23.41 -10.47 10.72
N PRO A 178 22.09 -10.19 10.80
CA PRO A 178 21.39 -10.14 12.08
C PRO A 178 21.48 -11.48 12.83
N HIS A 179 21.32 -12.61 12.14
CA HIS A 179 21.43 -13.94 12.74
C HIS A 179 22.84 -14.25 13.23
N ILE A 180 23.88 -13.89 12.47
CA ILE A 180 25.28 -14.04 12.90
C ILE A 180 25.51 -13.26 14.20
N ILE A 181 25.07 -12.00 14.26
CA ILE A 181 25.24 -11.16 15.45
C ILE A 181 24.51 -11.77 16.65
N THR A 182 23.25 -12.21 16.47
CA THR A 182 22.46 -12.84 17.53
C THR A 182 23.13 -14.13 18.04
N LYS A 183 23.61 -14.98 17.13
CA LYS A 183 24.29 -16.24 17.48
C LYS A 183 25.60 -15.99 18.22
N LEU A 184 26.38 -14.97 17.82
CA LEU A 184 27.62 -14.59 18.49
C LEU A 184 27.38 -13.98 19.88
N ASN A 185 26.31 -13.20 20.04
CA ASN A 185 25.94 -12.60 21.33
C ASN A 185 25.40 -13.61 22.34
N GLY A 186 24.91 -14.76 21.88
CA GLY A 186 24.31 -15.79 22.75
C GLY A 186 23.06 -15.31 23.50
N LEU A 187 22.43 -14.22 23.05
CA LEU A 187 21.24 -13.69 23.68
C LEU A 187 20.03 -14.59 23.34
N PRO A 188 19.18 -14.92 24.33
CA PRO A 188 17.97 -15.69 24.07
C PRO A 188 17.04 -14.87 23.17
N THR A 189 16.64 -15.45 22.04
CA THR A 189 15.64 -14.83 21.17
C THR A 189 14.25 -14.97 21.80
N PRO A 190 13.40 -13.94 21.72
CA PRO A 190 12.02 -14.05 22.18
C PRO A 190 11.30 -15.15 21.39
N HIS A 191 10.63 -16.07 22.07
CA HIS A 191 9.75 -17.03 21.43
C HIS A 191 8.33 -16.47 21.39
N LEU A 192 7.80 -16.23 20.18
CA LEU A 192 6.41 -15.82 19.99
C LEU A 192 5.57 -17.08 19.73
N PRO A 193 4.49 -17.30 20.49
CA PRO A 193 3.59 -18.43 20.23
C PRO A 193 2.90 -18.25 18.86
N PRO A 194 2.54 -19.35 18.16
CA PRO A 194 1.94 -19.29 16.83
C PRO A 194 0.69 -18.39 16.75
N GLU A 195 -0.17 -18.44 17.78
CA GLU A 195 -1.37 -17.60 17.89
C GLU A 195 -1.03 -16.10 17.90
N LEU A 196 0.06 -15.73 18.58
CA LEU A 196 0.52 -14.35 18.63
C LEU A 196 1.09 -13.92 17.27
N GLU A 197 1.85 -14.78 16.59
CA GLU A 197 2.32 -14.48 15.23
C GLU A 197 1.18 -14.25 14.26
N GLU A 198 0.16 -15.11 14.28
CA GLU A 198 -1.00 -14.99 13.42
C GLU A 198 -1.79 -13.71 13.73
N ARG A 199 -1.93 -13.37 15.02
CA ARG A 199 -2.53 -12.09 15.42
C ARG A 199 -1.75 -10.90 14.89
N LEU A 200 -0.42 -10.93 14.99
CA LEU A 200 0.46 -9.87 14.50
C LEU A 200 0.39 -9.71 12.98
N ARG A 201 0.29 -10.82 12.22
CA ARG A 201 0.10 -10.79 10.76
C ARG A 201 -1.25 -10.17 10.38
N HIS A 202 -2.32 -10.51 11.10
CA HIS A 202 -3.64 -9.91 10.90
C HIS A 202 -3.61 -8.39 11.16
N MET A 203 -3.03 -7.96 12.30
CA MET A 203 -2.87 -6.53 12.61
C MET A 203 -2.04 -5.80 11.56
N PHE A 204 -1.00 -6.46 11.01
CA PHE A 204 -0.17 -5.89 9.94
C PHE A 204 -0.95 -5.66 8.63
N CYS A 205 -1.86 -6.58 8.29
CA CYS A 205 -2.75 -6.39 7.13
C CYS A 205 -3.70 -5.21 7.36
N GLN A 206 -4.27 -5.11 8.56
CA GLN A 206 -5.25 -4.06 8.89
C GLN A 206 -4.62 -2.66 8.90
N ILE A 207 -3.39 -2.48 9.39
CA ILE A 207 -2.73 -1.15 9.44
C ILE A 207 -2.41 -0.57 8.05
N GLN A 208 -2.38 -1.38 6.98
CA GLN A 208 -2.03 -0.88 5.65
C GLN A 208 -3.02 0.18 5.14
N VAL A 209 -4.32 -0.06 5.30
CA VAL A 209 -5.37 0.85 4.81
C VAL A 209 -5.36 2.18 5.57
N PRO A 210 -5.36 2.19 6.92
CA PRO A 210 -5.22 3.41 7.69
C PRO A 210 -3.92 4.16 7.38
N PHE A 211 -2.79 3.45 7.25
CA PHE A 211 -1.51 4.09 6.89
C PHE A 211 -1.61 4.87 5.58
N LEU A 212 -2.20 4.28 4.54
CA LEU A 212 -2.43 4.95 3.26
C LEU A 212 -3.37 6.15 3.42
N LYS A 213 -4.46 5.99 4.17
CA LYS A 213 -5.48 7.03 4.35
C LYS A 213 -4.97 8.26 5.10
N HIS A 214 -4.17 8.10 6.15
CA HIS A 214 -3.76 9.24 6.98
C HIS A 214 -2.29 9.62 6.80
N ALA A 215 -1.35 8.67 6.79
CA ALA A 215 0.07 9.02 6.74
C ALA A 215 0.48 9.55 5.36
N CYS A 216 -0.05 8.97 4.28
CA CYS A 216 0.19 9.49 2.93
C CYS A 216 -0.65 10.74 2.62
N ALA A 217 -1.82 10.92 3.24
CA ALA A 217 -2.62 12.14 3.07
C ALA A 217 -2.03 13.34 3.81
N LEU A 218 -1.53 13.15 5.04
CA LEU A 218 -0.91 14.22 5.84
C LEU A 218 0.47 14.62 5.30
N ASN A 219 1.19 13.71 4.65
CA ASN A 219 2.47 14.00 4.01
C ASN A 219 2.57 13.26 2.67
N PRO A 220 2.15 13.90 1.57
CA PRO A 220 2.17 13.29 0.22
C PRO A 220 3.58 12.86 -0.24
N ALA A 221 4.65 13.44 0.32
CA ALA A 221 6.02 13.04 0.01
C ALA A 221 6.41 11.69 0.64
N ARG A 222 5.67 11.23 1.67
CA ARG A 222 5.98 10.00 2.39
C ARG A 222 5.41 8.78 1.66
N LYS A 223 6.28 8.12 0.89
CA LYS A 223 5.97 6.87 0.18
C LYS A 223 6.33 5.60 0.98
N ASN A 224 7.29 5.71 1.89
CA ASN A 224 7.81 4.57 2.66
C ASN A 224 6.91 4.24 3.86
N PHE A 225 6.67 2.93 4.05
CA PHE A 225 5.96 2.40 5.21
C PHE A 225 6.70 2.71 6.52
N LEU A 226 6.01 2.53 7.65
CA LEU A 226 6.61 2.60 8.98
C LEU A 226 7.73 1.55 9.12
N SER A 227 8.68 1.81 10.01
CA SER A 227 9.68 0.79 10.35
C SER A 227 9.00 -0.44 10.95
N TYR A 228 9.40 -1.62 10.51
CA TYR A 228 8.83 -2.90 10.96
C TYR A 228 9.08 -3.14 12.45
N SER A 229 10.28 -2.81 12.95
CA SER A 229 10.58 -2.85 14.39
C SER A 229 9.64 -1.95 15.20
N TYR A 230 9.34 -0.75 14.69
CA TYR A 230 8.43 0.19 15.34
C TYR A 230 6.98 -0.33 15.34
N VAL A 231 6.52 -0.87 14.21
CA VAL A 231 5.16 -1.45 14.10
C VAL A 231 5.00 -2.64 15.04
N LEU A 232 5.99 -3.55 15.11
CA LEU A 232 5.97 -4.67 16.05
C LEU A 232 5.95 -4.21 17.51
N ASN A 233 6.82 -3.28 17.89
CA ASN A 233 6.82 -2.71 19.24
C ASN A 233 5.43 -2.17 19.62
N LYS A 234 4.77 -1.46 18.69
CA LYS A 234 3.43 -0.90 18.90
C LYS A 234 2.35 -1.96 18.96
N PHE A 235 2.41 -3.00 18.13
CA PHE A 235 1.50 -4.14 18.23
C PHE A 235 1.64 -4.87 19.56
N MET A 236 2.86 -5.05 20.07
CA MET A 236 3.09 -5.66 21.38
C MET A 236 2.49 -4.82 22.51
N GLN A 237 2.60 -3.49 22.46
CA GLN A 237 1.95 -2.59 23.41
C GLN A 237 0.42 -2.71 23.36
N LEU A 238 -0.16 -2.77 22.15
CA LEU A 238 -1.62 -2.87 21.96
C LEU A 238 -2.20 -4.21 22.41
N LEU A 239 -1.41 -5.28 22.32
CA LEU A 239 -1.78 -6.61 22.80
C LEU A 239 -1.43 -6.82 24.28
N GLU A 240 -0.96 -5.78 24.97
CA GLU A 240 -0.52 -5.82 26.37
C GLU A 240 0.54 -6.92 26.63
N LYS A 241 1.42 -7.13 25.64
CA LYS A 241 2.50 -8.12 25.69
C LYS A 241 3.84 -7.46 26.02
N ASP A 242 3.86 -6.74 27.14
CA ASP A 242 5.01 -5.91 27.56
C ASP A 242 6.30 -6.70 27.75
N GLN A 243 6.18 -7.99 28.07
CA GLN A 243 7.28 -8.94 28.22
C GLN A 243 8.22 -9.02 27.01
N TYR A 244 7.73 -8.68 25.80
CA TYR A 244 8.54 -8.71 24.59
C TYR A 244 9.14 -7.35 24.20
N LEU A 245 8.77 -6.25 24.86
CA LEU A 245 9.17 -4.90 24.44
C LEU A 245 10.68 -4.66 24.52
N SER A 246 11.37 -5.31 25.46
CA SER A 246 12.83 -5.26 25.59
C SER A 246 13.56 -5.79 24.35
N SER A 247 12.92 -6.68 23.59
CA SER A 247 13.46 -7.25 22.35
C SER A 247 13.25 -6.36 21.12
N PHE A 248 12.46 -5.28 21.23
CA PHE A 248 12.13 -4.39 20.12
C PHE A 248 12.52 -2.93 20.45
N PRO A 249 13.75 -2.50 20.15
CA PRO A 249 14.18 -1.13 20.39
C PRO A 249 13.32 -0.13 19.60
N LEU A 250 12.73 0.84 20.29
CA LEU A 250 12.05 1.97 19.66
C LEU A 250 13.05 2.78 18.83
N LEU A 251 12.62 3.24 17.64
CA LEU A 251 13.41 4.17 16.83
C LEU A 251 13.78 5.40 17.66
N THR A 252 14.98 5.94 17.41
CA THR A 252 15.55 7.08 18.14
C THR A 252 14.60 8.29 18.24
N PRO A 253 14.73 9.12 19.29
CA PRO A 253 13.69 10.08 19.73
C PRO A 253 13.30 11.15 18.70
N THR A 254 14.14 11.39 17.69
CA THR A 254 13.93 12.46 16.70
C THR A 254 12.85 12.12 15.65
N LEU A 255 12.56 10.84 15.41
CA LEU A 255 11.54 10.40 14.45
C LEU A 255 10.20 9.98 15.12
N GLY A 256 10.21 9.77 16.44
CA GLY A 256 9.09 9.20 17.21
C GLY A 256 7.90 10.15 17.37
N ALA A 257 8.16 11.42 17.67
CA ALA A 257 7.12 12.37 18.10
C ALA A 257 5.97 12.56 17.09
N ARG A 258 6.27 12.67 15.79
CA ARG A 258 5.24 12.88 14.74
C ARG A 258 4.51 11.61 14.33
N VAL A 259 5.07 10.43 14.60
CA VAL A 259 4.47 9.13 14.27
C VAL A 259 3.59 8.63 15.42
N GLN A 260 3.96 8.95 16.67
CA GLN A 260 3.19 8.63 17.87
C GLN A 260 1.81 9.28 17.91
N GLU A 261 1.65 10.50 17.37
CA GLU A 261 0.36 11.21 17.36
C GLU A 261 -0.64 10.65 16.34
N ALA A 262 -0.18 10.06 15.23
CA ALA A 262 -1.07 9.55 14.18
C ALA A 262 -1.59 8.13 14.46
N MET A 263 -0.85 7.34 15.25
CA MET A 263 -1.10 5.89 15.38
C MET A 263 -2.38 5.48 16.14
N PRO A 264 -2.84 6.20 17.19
CA PRO A 264 -4.11 5.87 17.85
C PRO A 264 -5.30 5.91 16.89
N VAL A 265 -5.29 6.86 15.95
CA VAL A 265 -6.33 7.01 14.90
C VAL A 265 -6.23 5.90 13.85
N LEU A 266 -5.00 5.49 13.49
CA LEU A 266 -4.79 4.40 12.54
C LEU A 266 -5.25 3.03 13.10
N VAL A 267 -5.10 2.82 14.41
CA VAL A 267 -5.31 1.54 15.07
C VAL A 267 -6.75 1.38 15.59
N SER A 268 -7.42 2.46 16.01
CA SER A 268 -8.84 2.40 16.40
C SER A 268 -9.76 1.95 15.26
N CYS A 269 -9.34 2.09 14.00
CA CYS A 269 -10.08 1.58 12.83
C CYS A 269 -9.73 0.12 12.47
N ALA A 270 -8.75 -0.48 13.13
CA ALA A 270 -8.23 -1.81 12.83
C ALA A 270 -8.63 -2.88 13.86
N CYS A 271 -9.04 -2.49 15.08
CA CYS A 271 -9.62 -3.40 16.08
C CYS A 271 -11.09 -3.67 15.81
#